data_AF-A0A2S8EQ76-F1
#
_entry.id   AF-A0A2S8EQ76-F1
#
_cell.length_a   1.000
_cell.length_b   1.000
_cell.length_c   1.000
_cell.angle_alpha   90.00
_cell.angle_beta   90.00
_cell.angle_gamma   90.00
#
_symmetry.space_group_name_H-M   'P 1'
#
loop_
_entity.id
_entity.type
_entity.pdbx_description
1 polymer ?
#
loop_
_entity_poly.entity_id
_entity_poly.type
_entity_poly.pdbx_seq_one_letter_code
_entity_poly.pdbx_strand_id
1 'polypeptide(L)' 'MNAPATITSNLLRLHRARDKVARLVVADAVYAPIFQRLEAEIAEAEAAEDVVARARAVAQKASGARISR' A
#
# COMPACT_ATOMS: atom_id res chain seq x y z
N MET A 1 12.50 10.71 10.84
CA MET A 1 12.96 10.15 9.54
C MET A 1 12.45 8.72 9.43
N ASN A 2 11.21 8.48 8.99
CA ASN A 2 10.71 7.11 8.80
C ASN A 2 10.39 6.93 7.31
N ALA A 3 11.43 6.50 6.61
CA ALA A 3 11.55 6.41 5.17
C ALA A 3 10.66 5.28 4.57
N PRO A 4 10.33 5.35 3.27
CA PRO A 4 9.49 4.42 2.50
C PRO A 4 9.54 2.92 2.84
N ALA A 5 10.66 2.41 3.34
CA ALA A 5 10.81 1.01 3.76
C ALA A 5 9.81 0.56 4.86
N THR A 6 9.40 1.47 5.76
CA THR A 6 8.41 1.13 6.81
C THR A 6 7.00 0.96 6.23
N ILE A 7 6.66 1.71 5.18
CA ILE A 7 5.36 1.67 4.52
C ILE A 7 5.21 0.36 3.72
N THR A 8 6.22 -0.01 2.93
CA THR A 8 6.25 -1.29 2.21
C THR A 8 6.22 -2.49 3.17
N SER A 9 6.92 -2.40 4.31
CA SER A 9 6.87 -3.42 5.36
C SER A 9 5.45 -3.55 5.95
N ASN A 10 4.73 -2.45 6.12
CA ASN A 10 3.35 -2.47 6.61
C ASN A 10 2.36 -3.03 5.57
N LEU A 11 2.46 -2.63 4.29
CA LEU A 11 1.60 -3.16 3.23
C LEU A 11 1.80 -4.68 3.05
N LEU A 12 3.04 -5.15 3.07
CA LEU A 12 3.35 -6.58 3.06
C LEU A 12 2.74 -7.32 4.26
N ARG A 13 2.73 -6.71 5.44
CA ARG A 13 2.08 -7.28 6.63
C ARG A 13 0.55 -7.34 6.45
N LEU A 14 -0.06 -6.33 5.86
CA LEU A 14 -1.50 -6.31 5.58
C LEU A 14 -1.89 -7.41 4.59
N HIS A 15 -1.13 -7.59 3.49
CA HIS A 15 -1.37 -8.70 2.56
C HIS A 15 -1.26 -10.07 3.24
N ARG A 16 -0.23 -10.28 4.06
CA ARG A 16 -0.07 -11.55 4.81
C ARG A 16 -1.24 -11.79 5.79
N ALA A 17 -1.71 -10.73 6.45
CA ALA A 17 -2.86 -10.82 7.33
C ALA A 17 -4.13 -11.17 6.53
N ARG A 18 -4.35 -10.51 5.40
CA ARG A 18 -5.47 -10.78 4.49
C ARG A 18 -5.44 -12.23 4.02
N ASP A 19 -4.31 -12.73 3.54
CA ASP A 19 -4.20 -14.11 3.03
C ASP A 19 -4.54 -15.15 4.11
N LYS A 20 -4.13 -14.88 5.35
CA LYS A 20 -4.50 -15.72 6.49
C LYS A 20 -6.00 -15.66 6.77
N VAL A 21 -6.57 -14.46 6.82
CA VAL A 21 -8.01 -14.26 7.09
C VAL A 21 -8.87 -14.81 5.95
N ALA A 22 -8.44 -14.74 4.69
CA ALA A 22 -9.14 -15.34 3.56
C ALA A 22 -9.40 -16.84 3.77
N ARG A 23 -8.40 -17.57 4.26
CA ARG A 23 -8.53 -18.99 4.61
C ARG A 23 -9.54 -19.21 5.75
N LEU A 24 -9.60 -18.28 6.71
CA LEU A 24 -10.57 -18.32 7.80
C LEU A 24 -11.99 -18.03 7.31
N VAL A 25 -12.18 -17.08 6.38
CA VAL A 25 -13.50 -16.78 5.77
C VAL A 25 -14.05 -17.97 5.01
N VAL A 26 -13.20 -18.68 4.27
CA VAL A 26 -13.60 -19.91 3.56
C VAL A 26 -14.04 -21.00 4.53
N ALA A 27 -13.42 -21.06 5.71
CA ALA A 27 -13.78 -22.02 6.75
C ALA A 27 -15.04 -21.60 7.55
N ASP A 28 -15.18 -20.31 7.85
CA ASP A 28 -16.29 -19.73 8.60
C ASP A 28 -16.53 -18.26 8.18
N ALA A 29 -17.75 -17.97 7.72
CA ALA A 29 -18.15 -16.65 7.27
C ALA A 29 -18.10 -15.58 8.37
N VAL A 30 -18.00 -15.95 9.66
CA VAL A 30 -17.86 -15.00 10.79
C VAL A 30 -16.65 -14.06 10.62
N TYR A 31 -15.63 -14.48 9.88
CA TYR A 31 -14.42 -13.67 9.65
C TYR A 31 -14.57 -12.64 8.53
N ALA A 32 -15.68 -12.64 7.78
CA ALA A 32 -15.89 -11.75 6.64
C ALA A 32 -15.72 -10.25 6.98
N PRO A 33 -16.19 -9.72 8.13
CA PRO A 33 -16.00 -8.31 8.47
C PRO A 33 -14.52 -7.91 8.60
N ILE A 34 -13.67 -8.78 9.16
CA ILE A 34 -12.23 -8.52 9.30
C ILE A 34 -11.55 -8.56 7.93
N PHE A 35 -11.95 -9.51 7.08
CA PHE A 35 -11.43 -9.59 5.72
C PHE A 35 -11.72 -8.34 4.90
N GLN A 36 -12.97 -7.86 4.94
CA GLN A 36 -13.39 -6.63 4.25
C GLN A 36 -12.61 -5.41 4.73
N ARG A 37 -12.37 -5.32 6.05
CA ARG A 37 -11.55 -4.24 6.61
C ARG A 37 -10.11 -4.28 6.07
N LEU A 38 -9.48 -5.45 6.01
CA LEU A 38 -8.12 -5.59 5.49
C LEU A 38 -8.03 -5.21 4.01
N GLU A 39 -9.03 -5.57 3.20
CA GLU A 39 -9.10 -5.17 1.79
C GLU A 39 -9.20 -3.65 1.63
N ALA A 40 -10.00 -2.98 2.47
CA ALA A 40 -10.10 -1.52 2.45
C ALA A 40 -8.78 -0.83 2.87
N GLU A 41 -8.13 -1.31 3.93
CA GLU A 41 -6.84 -0.77 4.40
C GLU A 41 -5.72 -0.97 3.37
N ILE A 42 -5.70 -2.11 2.68
CA ILE A 42 -4.75 -2.39 1.58
C ILE A 42 -4.99 -1.43 0.42
N ALA A 43 -6.24 -1.29 -0.04
CA ALA A 43 -6.57 -0.40 -1.16
C ALA A 43 -6.20 1.06 -0.87
N GLU A 44 -6.43 1.54 0.35
CA GLU A 44 -6.03 2.88 0.77
C GLU A 44 -4.51 3.06 0.77
N ALA A 45 -3.78 2.07 1.29
CA ALA A 45 -2.31 2.12 1.35
C ALA A 45 -1.67 2.05 -0.05
N GLU A 46 -2.18 1.20 -0.95
CA GLU A 46 -1.73 1.12 -2.34
C GLU A 46 -2.00 2.43 -3.09
N ALA A 47 -3.20 3.02 -2.93
CA ALA A 47 -3.54 4.29 -3.54
C ALA A 47 -2.64 5.43 -3.07
N ALA A 48 -2.25 5.45 -1.79
CA ALA A 48 -1.32 6.42 -1.24
C ALA A 48 0.10 6.25 -1.82
N GLU A 49 0.58 5.01 -1.96
CA GLU A 49 1.88 4.72 -2.57
C GLU A 49 1.93 5.19 -4.03
N ASP A 50 0.87 4.96 -4.79
CA ASP A 50 0.72 5.42 -6.17
C ASP A 50 0.79 6.96 -6.30
N VAL A 51 0.11 7.69 -5.42
CA VAL A 51 0.17 9.16 -5.39
C VAL A 51 1.60 9.63 -5.12
N VAL A 52 2.29 9.02 -4.16
CA VAL A 52 3.68 9.37 -3.83
C VAL A 52 4.62 9.02 -4.99
N ALA A 53 4.44 7.87 -5.62
CA ALA A 53 5.22 7.46 -6.79
C ALA A 53 5.04 8.45 -7.95
N ARG A 54 3.80 8.87 -8.24
CA ARG A 54 3.50 9.92 -9.24
C ARG A 54 4.16 11.25 -8.88
N ALA A 55 4.06 11.70 -7.63
CA ALA A 55 4.69 12.92 -7.17
C ALA A 55 6.22 12.88 -7.33
N ARG A 56 6.85 11.75 -7.00
CA ARG A 56 8.30 11.54 -7.21
C ARG A 56 8.68 11.59 -8.68
N ALA A 57 7.88 11.02 -9.57
CA ALA A 57 8.12 11.09 -11.01
C ALA A 57 8.03 12.54 -11.54
N VAL A 58 7.07 13.32 -11.06
CA VAL A 58 6.94 14.75 -11.40
C VAL A 58 8.15 15.54 -10.86
N ALA A 59 8.55 15.30 -9.62
CA ALA A 59 9.71 15.97 -9.01
C ALA A 59 11.01 15.70 -9.79
N GLN A 60 11.23 14.45 -10.23
CA GLN A 60 12.39 14.09 -11.06
C GLN A 60 12.40 14.80 -12.42
N LYS A 61 11.23 14.95 -13.07
CA LYS A 61 11.11 15.72 -14.32
C LYS A 61 11.42 17.20 -14.10
N ALA A 62 10.92 17.78 -13.00
CA ALA A 62 11.13 19.19 -12.66
C ALA A 62 12.59 19.50 -12.28
N SER A 63 13.31 18.57 -11.64
CA SER A 63 14.73 18.75 -11.30
C SER A 63 15.66 18.49 -12.48
N GLY A 64 15.38 17.49 -13.33
CA GLY A 64 16.16 17.21 -14.53
C GLY A 64 16.12 18.34 -15.57
N ALA A 65 15.01 19.06 -15.67
CA ALA A 65 14.86 20.23 -16.55
C ALA A 65 15.69 21.46 -16.12
N ARG A 66 16.26 21.47 -14.91
CA ARG A 66 16.98 22.63 -14.35
C ARG A 66 18.49 22.63 -14.65
N ILE A 67 19.06 21.50 -15.10
CA ILE A 67 20.52 21.32 -15.26
C ILE A 67 20.96 21.50 -16.73
N SER A 68 20.02 21.62 -17.67
CA SER A 68 20.28 21.89 -19.09
C SER A 68 19.97 23.36 -19.43
N ARG A 69 20.82 24.28 -19.00
CA ARG A 69 20.87 25.66 -19.53
C ARG A 69 22.29 26.19 -19.47
#